data_AF-A0A6A0H858-F1
#
_entry.id   AF-A0A6A0H858-F1
#
_cell.length_a   1.000
_cell.length_b   1.000
_cell.length_c   1.000
_cell.angle_alpha   90.00
_cell.angle_beta   90.00
_cell.angle_gamma   90.00
#
_symmetry.space_group_name_H-M   'P 1'
#
loop_
_entity.id
_entity.type
_entity.pdbx_description
1 polymer ?
#
loop_
_entity_poly.entity_id
_entity_poly.type
_entity_poly.pdbx_seq_one_letter_code
_entity_poly.pdbx_strand_id
1 'polypeptide(L)'
;MESNLEGLASVLEADINNYRNKILKILSECAVKMPEKTTIYTTLVGLLNAKNYIFGGEFVDLMARKLKDALKSCMWKTALRSDTYIYAVLSSLPWVGRELYEKKEQDLEKLLKHIEIYVNKRSCKHVAGLRVWRSDSPHPQEEYLDCLWAQICKLRSDNWQEKHIARPYVAFDQVLCEALQHNIPVITPPPHSPDNTYPFPWVVFRLFAYTDCPEGPILPGAHSIERYLIEEHLHNIIKQFHLERKQCASFLLDFPLKQKIPLEYVIVEVVLAEMFHLPASRYLQICYGSLLIELCKLQPATMPQVLAQAVELLFERIDTMNTCCHDRFVSWFAYHLSNFQFKWSWDDWLHAAKLPVDHPRAKFVVEVLQRCMRLSYHDRIAEVVPEQFDCFVPAKPKVIFRYDPDLGGESYVWEILHATIRKMSKHVARLQKDMLDSRDSHRRRRSGAETRRASDESESNSDNSSDEDTARPRPTEEEIERMEEKLETAHTDQKNLFLIIFQRFIMLLSEHLSKCDTERRDYDTHWYRWTVGRLQQIFMQHNNQVERYGKTLNELLFTPDLDSHILDIFNQFMSLRA
;
A
#
# COMPACT_ATOMS: atom_id res chain seq x y z
N MET A 1 -11.55 19.84 -25.85
CA MET A 1 -10.26 19.64 -25.15
C MET A 1 -9.09 20.10 -26.02
N GLU A 2 -9.12 19.69 -27.27
CA GLU A 2 -8.26 19.96 -28.42
C GLU A 2 -7.86 21.45 -28.51
N SER A 3 -8.83 22.36 -28.62
CA SER A 3 -8.57 23.81 -28.70
C SER A 3 -7.75 24.36 -27.52
N ASN A 4 -7.91 23.82 -26.31
CA ASN A 4 -7.11 24.22 -25.15
C ASN A 4 -5.67 23.70 -25.25
N LEU A 5 -5.46 22.51 -25.81
CA LEU A 5 -4.13 21.94 -26.04
C LEU A 5 -3.36 22.71 -27.12
N GLU A 6 -4.03 23.04 -28.22
CA GLU A 6 -3.46 23.81 -29.33
C GLU A 6 -3.13 25.25 -28.94
N GLY A 7 -4.06 25.91 -28.22
CA GLY A 7 -3.84 27.24 -27.67
C GLY A 7 -2.69 27.26 -26.65
N LEU A 8 -2.65 26.30 -25.73
CA LEU A 8 -1.57 26.18 -24.75
C LEU A 8 -0.22 25.87 -25.41
N ALA A 9 -0.18 24.99 -26.42
CA ALA A 9 1.05 24.71 -27.17
C ALA A 9 1.59 25.97 -27.84
N SER A 10 0.73 26.80 -28.42
CA SER A 10 1.11 28.05 -29.10
C SER A 10 1.56 29.15 -28.12
N VAL A 11 0.93 29.25 -26.94
CA VAL A 11 1.38 30.15 -25.86
C VAL A 11 2.76 29.73 -25.34
N LEU A 12 2.93 28.44 -25.04
CA LEU A 12 4.20 27.90 -24.54
C LEU A 12 5.32 28.06 -25.57
N GLU A 13 5.04 27.82 -26.86
CA GLU A 13 5.99 28.03 -27.96
C GLU A 13 6.57 29.45 -27.99
N ALA A 14 5.72 30.47 -27.93
CA ALA A 14 6.15 31.87 -27.90
C ALA A 14 7.05 32.17 -26.70
N ASP A 15 6.79 31.52 -25.57
CA ASP A 15 7.52 31.66 -24.31
C ASP A 15 8.77 30.77 -24.18
N ILE A 16 9.01 29.80 -25.08
CA ILE A 16 10.17 28.88 -25.02
C ILE A 16 11.49 29.66 -24.92
N ASN A 17 11.64 30.77 -25.65
CA ASN A 17 12.91 31.50 -25.66
C ASN A 17 13.21 32.23 -24.34
N ASN A 18 12.18 32.64 -23.60
CA ASN A 18 12.32 33.36 -22.33
C ASN A 18 12.29 32.42 -21.11
N TYR A 19 11.55 31.31 -21.21
CA TYR A 19 11.20 30.47 -20.06
C TYR A 19 11.51 28.97 -20.23
N ARG A 20 12.28 28.57 -21.26
CA ARG A 20 12.64 27.17 -21.59
C ARG A 20 12.78 26.23 -20.41
N ASN A 21 13.70 26.55 -19.49
CA ASN A 21 14.03 25.72 -18.33
C ASN A 21 12.85 25.57 -17.35
N LYS A 22 11.99 26.59 -17.22
CA LYS A 22 10.78 26.54 -16.39
C LYS A 22 9.73 25.66 -17.06
N ILE A 23 9.51 25.81 -18.37
CA ILE A 23 8.53 25.03 -19.13
C ILE A 23 8.92 23.54 -19.12
N LEU A 24 10.19 23.21 -19.44
CA LEU A 24 10.72 21.84 -19.34
C LEU A 24 10.53 21.24 -17.95
N LYS A 25 10.87 22.01 -16.89
CA LYS A 25 10.69 21.57 -15.50
C LYS A 25 9.22 21.27 -15.21
N ILE A 26 8.30 22.20 -15.51
CA ILE A 26 6.86 22.04 -15.26
C ILE A 26 6.30 20.83 -15.99
N LEU A 27 6.53 20.70 -17.31
CA LEU A 27 6.05 19.54 -18.08
C LEU A 27 6.62 18.21 -17.56
N SER A 28 7.90 18.18 -17.17
CA SER A 28 8.50 16.99 -16.58
C SER A 28 7.98 16.65 -15.18
N GLU A 29 7.51 17.64 -14.42
CA GLU A 29 6.84 17.41 -13.14
C GLU A 29 5.39 16.96 -13.34
N CYS A 30 4.68 17.49 -14.36
CA CYS A 30 3.36 17.01 -14.76
C CYS A 30 3.39 15.52 -15.14
N ALA A 31 4.35 15.11 -15.98
CA ALA A 31 4.51 13.72 -16.40
C ALA A 31 4.81 12.74 -15.24
N VAL A 32 5.42 13.20 -14.14
CA VAL A 32 5.78 12.36 -12.98
C VAL A 32 4.72 12.40 -11.87
N LYS A 33 4.04 13.54 -11.68
CA LYS A 33 3.11 13.78 -10.56
C LYS A 33 1.63 13.60 -10.92
N MET A 34 1.28 13.59 -12.20
CA MET A 34 -0.10 13.46 -12.68
C MET A 34 -0.23 12.35 -13.74
N PRO A 35 0.07 11.08 -13.39
CA PRO A 35 -0.02 9.95 -14.32
C PRO A 35 -1.43 9.75 -14.91
N GLU A 36 -2.47 10.15 -14.18
CA GLU A 36 -3.87 10.12 -14.62
C GLU A 36 -4.16 11.05 -15.81
N LYS A 37 -3.28 12.02 -16.07
CA LYS A 37 -3.34 12.97 -17.20
C LYS A 37 -2.24 12.73 -18.23
N THR A 38 -1.59 11.57 -18.21
CA THR A 38 -0.45 11.24 -19.11
C THR A 38 -0.75 11.58 -20.57
N THR A 39 -1.89 11.16 -21.12
CA THR A 39 -2.20 11.37 -22.55
C THR A 39 -2.48 12.83 -22.92
N ILE A 40 -2.88 13.67 -21.97
CA ILE A 40 -3.02 15.13 -22.15
C ILE A 40 -1.63 15.75 -22.29
N TYR A 41 -0.71 15.41 -21.37
CA TYR A 41 0.64 15.96 -21.36
C TYR A 41 1.52 15.43 -22.51
N THR A 42 1.39 14.15 -22.90
CA THR A 42 2.10 13.64 -24.10
C THR A 42 1.59 14.29 -25.38
N THR A 43 0.29 14.58 -25.50
CA THR A 43 -0.24 15.33 -26.65
C THR A 43 0.34 16.74 -26.69
N LEU A 44 0.37 17.45 -25.55
CA LEU A 44 0.97 18.80 -25.47
C LEU A 44 2.46 18.81 -25.83
N VAL A 45 3.23 17.83 -25.36
CA VAL A 45 4.65 17.67 -25.72
C VAL A 45 4.82 17.33 -27.21
N GLY A 46 3.94 16.52 -27.79
CA GLY A 46 3.93 16.23 -29.23
C GLY A 46 3.72 17.48 -30.09
N LEU A 47 2.73 18.31 -29.73
CA LEU A 47 2.48 19.60 -30.40
C LEU A 47 3.65 20.57 -30.25
N LEU A 48 4.29 20.62 -29.07
CA LEU A 48 5.50 21.43 -28.86
C LEU A 48 6.71 20.91 -29.65
N ASN A 49 6.84 19.60 -29.85
CA ASN A 49 7.87 19.01 -30.70
C ASN A 49 7.66 19.35 -32.19
N ALA A 50 6.41 19.28 -32.67
CA ALA A 50 6.06 19.66 -34.05
C ALA A 50 6.41 21.13 -34.36
N LYS A 51 6.19 22.01 -33.38
CA LYS A 51 6.54 23.44 -33.43
C LYS A 51 8.04 23.71 -33.22
N ASN A 52 8.68 22.97 -32.33
CA ASN A 52 10.09 23.16 -31.94
C ASN A 52 10.77 21.81 -31.64
N TYR A 53 11.40 21.23 -32.66
CA TYR A 53 12.11 19.96 -32.57
C TYR A 53 13.22 19.95 -31.50
N ILE A 54 13.95 21.06 -31.33
CA ILE A 54 15.03 21.17 -30.33
C ILE A 54 14.46 21.01 -28.92
N PHE A 55 13.35 21.69 -28.63
CA PHE A 55 12.66 21.57 -27.34
C PHE A 55 12.16 20.14 -27.08
N GLY A 56 11.65 19.45 -28.11
CA GLY A 56 11.28 18.04 -28.01
C GLY A 56 12.44 17.14 -27.58
N GLY A 57 13.62 17.35 -28.17
CA GLY A 57 14.84 16.62 -27.82
C GLY A 57 15.32 16.91 -26.40
N GLU A 58 15.38 18.19 -26.01
CA GLU A 58 15.72 18.61 -24.64
C GLU A 58 14.78 17.99 -23.59
N PHE A 59 13.48 17.85 -23.91
CA PHE A 59 12.49 17.19 -23.06
C PHE A 59 12.73 15.68 -22.94
N VAL A 60 12.99 14.97 -24.03
CA VAL A 60 13.33 13.53 -24.03
C VAL A 60 14.60 13.28 -23.20
N ASP A 61 15.65 14.09 -23.37
CA ASP A 61 16.88 14.01 -22.58
C ASP A 61 16.67 14.30 -21.09
N LEU A 62 15.77 15.24 -20.75
CA LEU A 62 15.40 15.52 -19.36
C LEU A 62 14.63 14.34 -18.74
N MET A 63 13.70 13.73 -19.47
CA MET A 63 12.94 12.58 -18.99
C MET A 63 13.82 11.33 -18.86
N ALA A 64 14.73 11.08 -19.81
CA ALA A 64 15.71 9.99 -19.72
C ALA A 64 16.67 10.16 -18.54
N ARG A 65 17.11 11.39 -18.24
CA ARG A 65 17.88 11.69 -17.01
C ARG A 65 17.06 11.48 -15.76
N LYS A 66 15.83 12.00 -15.69
CA LYS A 66 14.92 11.79 -14.54
C LYS A 66 14.63 10.33 -14.27
N LEU A 67 14.45 9.51 -15.31
CA LEU A 67 14.30 8.06 -15.16
C LEU A 67 15.60 7.43 -14.61
N LYS A 68 16.76 7.76 -15.18
CA LYS A 68 18.07 7.30 -14.65
C LYS A 68 18.28 7.69 -13.19
N ASP A 69 17.89 8.91 -12.81
CA ASP A 69 18.05 9.40 -11.45
C ASP A 69 17.03 8.76 -10.50
N ALA A 70 15.78 8.57 -10.90
CA ALA A 70 14.79 7.79 -10.14
C ALA A 70 15.25 6.33 -9.92
N LEU A 71 15.89 5.72 -10.94
CA LEU A 71 16.50 4.40 -10.85
C LEU A 71 17.81 4.38 -10.02
N LYS A 72 18.49 5.51 -9.80
CA LYS A 72 19.68 5.61 -8.93
C LYS A 72 19.33 5.93 -7.49
N SER A 73 18.39 6.86 -7.26
CA SER A 73 17.78 7.23 -5.98
C SER A 73 16.94 6.08 -5.39
N CYS A 74 17.23 4.86 -5.82
CA CYS A 74 16.32 3.74 -5.75
C CYS A 74 16.09 3.35 -4.28
N MET A 75 14.95 3.74 -3.72
CA MET A 75 14.25 2.88 -2.78
C MET A 75 13.71 1.66 -3.56
N TRP A 76 14.62 0.78 -4.05
CA TRP A 76 14.23 -0.51 -4.65
C TRP A 76 15.18 -1.80 -4.35
N LYS A 77 14.81 -2.79 -3.45
CA LYS A 77 15.47 -3.98 -2.69
C LYS A 77 14.97 -5.35 -3.18
N THR A 78 15.85 -6.16 -3.77
CA THR A 78 15.79 -7.54 -4.34
C THR A 78 14.61 -8.50 -4.01
N ALA A 79 14.36 -9.58 -4.78
CA ALA A 79 14.54 -9.83 -6.22
C ALA A 79 13.46 -9.12 -7.06
N LEU A 80 12.59 -8.36 -6.39
CA LEU A 80 11.61 -7.39 -6.90
C LEU A 80 12.18 -6.38 -7.93
N ARG A 81 13.50 -6.38 -8.15
CA ARG A 81 14.18 -5.70 -9.25
C ARG A 81 13.65 -6.13 -10.61
N SER A 82 13.70 -7.43 -10.89
CA SER A 82 13.25 -7.97 -12.17
C SER A 82 11.74 -7.74 -12.31
N ASP A 83 10.99 -8.01 -11.24
CA ASP A 83 9.55 -7.75 -11.17
C ASP A 83 9.20 -6.28 -11.43
N THR A 84 9.97 -5.32 -10.91
CA THR A 84 9.74 -3.88 -11.15
C THR A 84 9.98 -3.50 -12.60
N TYR A 85 11.06 -3.98 -13.23
CA TYR A 85 11.30 -3.70 -14.64
C TYR A 85 10.24 -4.35 -15.53
N ILE A 86 9.80 -5.57 -15.20
CA ILE A 86 8.75 -6.27 -15.93
C ILE A 86 7.40 -5.57 -15.73
N TYR A 87 7.05 -5.19 -14.50
CA TYR A 87 5.86 -4.39 -14.20
C TYR A 87 5.87 -3.09 -14.99
N ALA A 88 6.96 -2.33 -14.97
CA ALA A 88 7.08 -1.07 -15.72
C ALA A 88 6.92 -1.24 -17.24
N VAL A 89 7.39 -2.36 -17.80
CA VAL A 89 7.16 -2.71 -19.21
C VAL A 89 5.69 -3.07 -19.45
N LEU A 90 5.14 -4.03 -18.70
CA LEU A 90 3.76 -4.49 -18.86
C LEU A 90 2.75 -3.36 -18.64
N SER A 91 2.94 -2.54 -17.61
CA SER A 91 2.16 -1.33 -17.31
C SER A 91 2.41 -0.16 -18.26
N SER A 92 3.19 -0.34 -19.34
CA SER A 92 3.32 0.64 -20.43
C SER A 92 2.64 0.19 -21.72
N LEU A 93 2.48 -1.13 -21.90
CA LEU A 93 1.89 -1.72 -23.11
C LEU A 93 0.43 -1.32 -23.42
N PRO A 94 -0.46 -1.01 -22.47
CA PRO A 94 -1.80 -0.51 -22.80
C PRO A 94 -1.77 0.83 -23.56
N TRP A 95 -0.73 1.65 -23.32
CA TRP A 95 -0.57 2.93 -23.98
C TRP A 95 0.13 2.81 -25.34
N VAL A 96 1.17 1.98 -25.45
CA VAL A 96 2.11 1.96 -26.60
C VAL A 96 2.25 0.60 -27.30
N GLY A 97 1.68 -0.48 -26.74
CA GLY A 97 1.90 -1.86 -27.21
C GLY A 97 1.48 -2.10 -28.67
N ARG A 98 0.37 -1.49 -29.09
CA ARG A 98 -0.08 -1.51 -30.49
C ARG A 98 0.97 -0.94 -31.45
N GLU A 99 1.49 0.24 -31.16
CA GLU A 99 2.51 0.94 -31.96
C GLU A 99 3.83 0.14 -32.05
N LEU A 100 4.24 -0.45 -30.92
CA LEU A 100 5.42 -1.33 -30.87
C LEU A 100 5.20 -2.62 -31.66
N TYR A 101 4.00 -3.20 -31.62
CA TYR A 101 3.65 -4.38 -32.39
C TYR A 101 3.66 -4.09 -33.90
N GLU A 102 2.96 -3.03 -34.34
CA GLU A 102 2.87 -2.63 -35.75
C GLU A 102 4.24 -2.28 -36.37
N LYS A 103 5.18 -1.71 -35.60
CA LYS A 103 6.53 -1.34 -36.09
C LYS A 103 7.62 -2.38 -35.84
N LYS A 104 7.51 -3.18 -34.79
CA LYS A 104 8.59 -4.02 -34.22
C LYS A 104 8.09 -5.34 -33.62
N GLU A 105 7.06 -5.95 -34.23
CA GLU A 105 6.48 -7.24 -33.83
C GLU A 105 7.51 -8.25 -33.31
N GLN A 106 8.52 -8.60 -34.11
CA GLN A 106 9.49 -9.65 -33.76
C GLN A 106 10.29 -9.35 -32.47
N ASP A 107 10.63 -8.07 -32.24
CA ASP A 107 11.36 -7.64 -31.04
C ASP A 107 10.43 -7.63 -29.81
N LEU A 108 9.18 -7.19 -29.98
CA LEU A 108 8.16 -7.22 -28.93
C LEU A 108 7.79 -8.65 -28.54
N GLU A 109 7.56 -9.53 -29.51
CA GLU A 109 7.28 -10.95 -29.30
C GLU A 109 8.43 -11.66 -28.56
N LYS A 110 9.67 -11.35 -28.94
CA LYS A 110 10.86 -11.85 -28.24
C LYS A 110 10.93 -11.34 -26.79
N LEU A 111 10.59 -10.07 -26.54
CA LEU A 111 10.51 -9.51 -25.19
C LEU A 111 9.41 -10.19 -24.35
N LEU A 112 8.20 -10.32 -24.89
CA LEU A 112 7.06 -10.97 -24.24
C LEU A 112 7.37 -12.43 -23.89
N LYS A 113 8.04 -13.17 -24.78
CA LYS A 113 8.49 -14.54 -24.51
C LYS A 113 9.50 -14.64 -23.36
N HIS A 114 10.41 -13.66 -23.21
CA HIS A 114 11.31 -13.62 -22.05
C HIS A 114 10.54 -13.31 -20.75
N ILE A 115 9.54 -12.43 -20.82
CA ILE A 115 8.67 -12.12 -19.68
C ILE A 115 7.87 -13.37 -19.28
N GLU A 116 7.26 -14.09 -20.23
CA GLU A 116 6.56 -15.36 -19.99
C GLU A 116 7.44 -16.38 -19.28
N ILE A 117 8.67 -16.60 -19.77
CA ILE A 117 9.63 -17.53 -19.16
C ILE A 117 10.01 -17.11 -17.75
N TYR A 118 10.07 -15.81 -17.46
CA TYR A 118 10.35 -15.29 -16.12
C TYR A 118 9.13 -15.47 -15.19
N VAL A 119 7.94 -15.03 -15.63
CA VAL A 119 6.68 -15.12 -14.89
C VAL A 119 6.40 -16.56 -14.47
N ASN A 120 6.58 -17.52 -15.37
CA ASN A 120 6.41 -18.96 -15.10
C ASN A 120 7.50 -19.59 -14.20
N LYS A 121 8.57 -18.87 -13.85
CA LYS A 121 9.70 -19.39 -13.05
C LYS A 121 9.92 -18.68 -11.70
N ARG A 122 9.32 -17.51 -11.50
CA ARG A 122 9.50 -16.73 -10.27
C ARG A 122 8.87 -17.43 -9.07
N SER A 123 9.30 -17.03 -7.87
CA SER A 123 8.75 -17.58 -6.63
C SER A 123 7.53 -16.76 -6.19
N CYS A 124 6.38 -17.41 -6.06
CA CYS A 124 5.14 -16.79 -5.54
C CYS A 124 4.88 -17.10 -4.05
N LYS A 125 5.93 -17.44 -3.28
CA LYS A 125 5.81 -17.80 -1.85
C LYS A 125 5.13 -16.72 -1.00
N HIS A 126 5.28 -15.44 -1.36
CA HIS A 126 4.65 -14.32 -0.66
C HIS A 126 3.12 -14.29 -0.77
N VAL A 127 2.52 -14.93 -1.79
CA VAL A 127 1.08 -14.84 -2.09
C VAL A 127 0.21 -15.28 -0.92
N ALA A 128 0.55 -16.41 -0.28
CA ALA A 128 -0.17 -16.89 0.90
C ALA A 128 -0.11 -15.87 2.07
N GLY A 129 1.01 -15.15 2.18
CA GLY A 129 1.23 -14.10 3.17
C GLY A 129 0.52 -12.78 2.88
N LEU A 130 0.02 -12.57 1.65
CA LEU A 130 -0.49 -11.28 1.17
C LEU A 130 -1.94 -11.29 0.67
N ARG A 131 -2.53 -12.47 0.45
CA ARG A 131 -3.95 -12.60 0.04
C ARG A 131 -4.91 -12.22 1.17
N VAL A 132 -5.96 -11.46 0.83
CA VAL A 132 -7.01 -11.05 1.78
C VAL A 132 -7.89 -12.24 2.18
N TRP A 133 -8.18 -13.15 1.25
CA TRP A 133 -8.85 -14.43 1.51
C TRP A 133 -7.94 -15.60 1.14
N ARG A 134 -7.98 -16.67 1.92
CA ARG A 134 -7.28 -17.92 1.61
C ARG A 134 -7.99 -18.73 0.51
N SER A 135 -9.32 -18.63 0.42
CA SER A 135 -10.13 -19.22 -0.65
C SER A 135 -9.88 -18.52 -2.00
N ASP A 136 -9.83 -19.30 -3.07
CA ASP A 136 -9.86 -18.78 -4.45
C ASP A 136 -11.30 -18.70 -5.01
N SER A 137 -12.31 -19.09 -4.22
CA SER A 137 -13.75 -18.97 -4.55
C SER A 137 -14.42 -17.89 -3.69
N PRO A 138 -15.29 -17.02 -4.26
CA PRO A 138 -15.68 -16.98 -5.68
C PRO A 138 -14.65 -16.28 -6.59
N HIS A 139 -13.65 -15.58 -6.02
CA HIS A 139 -12.63 -14.86 -6.78
C HIS A 139 -11.22 -15.16 -6.26
N PRO A 140 -10.29 -15.63 -7.12
CA PRO A 140 -8.91 -15.80 -6.73
C PRO A 140 -8.29 -14.44 -6.38
N GLN A 141 -7.51 -14.43 -5.32
CA GLN A 141 -6.69 -13.29 -4.95
C GLN A 141 -5.32 -13.51 -5.63
N GLU A 142 -5.23 -13.02 -6.87
CA GLU A 142 -4.11 -13.25 -7.78
C GLU A 142 -2.89 -12.40 -7.46
N GLU A 143 -1.72 -12.91 -7.77
CA GLU A 143 -0.48 -12.14 -7.68
C GLU A 143 -0.44 -11.08 -8.79
N TYR A 144 -0.01 -9.86 -8.47
CA TYR A 144 -0.12 -8.70 -9.37
C TYR A 144 0.55 -8.85 -10.75
N LEU A 145 1.70 -9.53 -10.84
CA LEU A 145 2.37 -9.78 -12.12
C LEU A 145 1.68 -10.88 -12.93
N ASP A 146 1.16 -11.92 -12.28
CA ASP A 146 0.40 -12.97 -12.99
C ASP A 146 -0.91 -12.37 -13.54
N CYS A 147 -1.59 -11.57 -12.73
CA CYS A 147 -2.83 -10.89 -13.11
C CYS A 147 -2.60 -9.88 -14.24
N LEU A 148 -1.57 -9.03 -14.15
CA LEU A 148 -1.20 -8.09 -15.20
C LEU A 148 -0.70 -8.80 -16.47
N TRP A 149 0.03 -9.90 -16.33
CA TRP A 149 0.44 -10.73 -17.47
C TRP A 149 -0.78 -11.32 -18.19
N ALA A 150 -1.76 -11.85 -17.47
CA ALA A 150 -3.03 -12.31 -18.04
C ALA A 150 -3.78 -11.18 -18.77
N GLN A 151 -3.82 -9.98 -18.19
CA GLN A 151 -4.43 -8.80 -18.81
C GLN A 151 -3.73 -8.35 -20.10
N ILE A 152 -2.39 -8.39 -20.13
CA ILE A 152 -1.60 -8.09 -21.34
C ILE A 152 -1.74 -9.18 -22.39
N CYS A 153 -1.79 -10.46 -22.00
CA CYS A 153 -2.11 -11.56 -22.91
C CYS A 153 -3.50 -11.41 -23.53
N LYS A 154 -4.51 -11.00 -22.73
CA LYS A 154 -5.83 -10.67 -23.26
C LYS A 154 -5.78 -9.49 -24.24
N LEU A 155 -5.18 -8.35 -23.86
CA LEU A 155 -5.02 -7.18 -24.74
C LEU A 155 -4.34 -7.55 -26.07
N ARG A 156 -3.28 -8.38 -26.02
CA ARG A 156 -2.61 -8.90 -27.21
C ARG A 156 -3.54 -9.75 -28.08
N SER A 157 -4.33 -10.66 -27.47
CA SER A 157 -5.34 -11.45 -28.19
C SER A 157 -6.47 -10.60 -28.80
N ASP A 158 -6.79 -9.47 -28.18
CA ASP A 158 -7.72 -8.45 -28.68
C ASP A 158 -7.05 -7.48 -29.70
N ASN A 159 -5.93 -7.89 -30.33
CA ASN A 159 -5.15 -7.11 -31.30
C ASN A 159 -4.69 -5.73 -30.79
N TRP A 160 -4.29 -5.67 -29.52
CA TRP A 160 -3.85 -4.45 -28.82
C TRP A 160 -4.90 -3.33 -28.80
N GLN A 161 -6.20 -3.67 -28.91
CA GLN A 161 -7.30 -2.72 -28.77
C GLN A 161 -7.85 -2.70 -27.34
N GLU A 162 -8.05 -1.51 -26.80
CA GLU A 162 -8.74 -1.26 -25.52
C GLU A 162 -9.73 -0.10 -25.68
N LYS A 163 -10.69 0.03 -24.74
CA LYS A 163 -11.83 0.97 -24.87
C LYS A 163 -11.86 2.09 -23.81
N HIS A 164 -10.81 2.24 -23.02
CA HIS A 164 -10.78 3.10 -21.83
C HIS A 164 -9.90 4.35 -21.99
N ILE A 165 -8.72 4.25 -22.59
CA ILE A 165 -7.74 5.34 -22.64
C ILE A 165 -8.23 6.42 -23.59
N ALA A 166 -8.45 7.63 -23.08
CA ALA A 166 -8.62 8.82 -23.90
C ALA A 166 -7.28 9.20 -24.54
N ARG A 167 -7.25 9.36 -25.87
CA ARG A 167 -6.05 9.60 -26.68
C ARG A 167 -6.15 10.91 -27.48
N PRO A 168 -6.00 12.10 -26.85
CA PRO A 168 -6.26 13.39 -27.50
C PRO A 168 -5.40 13.65 -28.73
N TYR A 169 -4.19 13.10 -28.77
CA TYR A 169 -3.27 13.17 -29.91
C TYR A 169 -3.84 12.65 -31.23
N VAL A 170 -4.84 11.76 -31.21
CA VAL A 170 -5.51 11.26 -32.43
C VAL A 170 -6.24 12.39 -33.17
N ALA A 171 -6.70 13.43 -32.47
CA ALA A 171 -7.31 14.61 -33.10
C ALA A 171 -6.29 15.52 -33.82
N PHE A 172 -4.98 15.27 -33.63
CA PHE A 172 -3.88 16.06 -34.18
C PHE A 172 -3.01 15.27 -35.16
N ASP A 173 -3.52 14.15 -35.69
CA ASP A 173 -2.80 13.21 -36.57
C ASP A 173 -2.03 13.93 -37.70
N GLN A 174 -2.69 14.84 -38.42
CA GLN A 174 -2.10 15.65 -39.49
C GLN A 174 -0.84 16.42 -39.04
N VAL A 175 -0.84 16.97 -37.82
CA VAL A 175 0.30 17.76 -37.28
C VAL A 175 1.39 16.83 -36.73
N LEU A 176 1.00 15.73 -36.09
CA LEU A 176 1.93 14.83 -35.40
C LEU A 176 2.62 13.84 -36.35
N CYS A 177 2.01 13.50 -37.49
CA CYS A 177 2.64 12.68 -38.54
C CYS A 177 3.78 13.40 -39.27
N GLU A 178 3.70 14.72 -39.43
CA GLU A 178 4.77 15.54 -40.03
C GLU A 178 5.92 15.85 -39.05
N ALA A 179 5.69 15.68 -37.75
CA ALA A 179 6.67 15.97 -36.72
C ALA A 179 7.83 14.94 -36.70
N LEU A 180 9.07 15.44 -36.72
CA LEU A 180 10.27 14.59 -36.63
C LEU A 180 10.36 13.91 -35.25
N GLN A 181 10.67 12.62 -35.27
CA GLN A 181 10.82 11.78 -34.07
C GLN A 181 12.23 11.89 -33.47
N HIS A 182 12.33 11.70 -32.15
CA HIS A 182 13.60 11.67 -31.42
C HIS A 182 14.01 10.24 -31.07
N ASN A 183 15.32 9.97 -31.08
CA ASN A 183 15.87 8.75 -30.52
C ASN A 183 16.01 8.89 -28.99
N ILE A 184 15.52 7.91 -28.24
CA ILE A 184 15.69 7.88 -26.79
C ILE A 184 17.17 7.54 -26.47
N PRO A 185 17.87 8.32 -25.63
CA PRO A 185 19.23 8.00 -25.21
C PRO A 185 19.31 6.64 -24.52
N VAL A 186 20.38 5.87 -24.75
CA VAL A 186 20.55 4.53 -24.13
C VAL A 186 20.41 4.63 -22.61
N ILE A 187 19.45 3.85 -22.05
CA ILE A 187 19.18 3.79 -20.61
C ILE A 187 19.67 2.45 -20.08
N THR A 188 20.88 2.44 -19.51
CA THR A 188 21.41 1.29 -18.78
C THR A 188 20.81 1.28 -17.37
N PRO A 189 20.12 0.20 -16.95
CA PRO A 189 19.70 0.02 -15.56
C PRO A 189 20.90 0.11 -14.60
N PRO A 190 20.86 0.94 -13.54
CA PRO A 190 21.96 1.05 -12.61
C PRO A 190 22.19 -0.29 -11.87
N PRO A 191 23.43 -0.66 -11.52
CA PRO A 191 23.72 -1.89 -10.81
C PRO A 191 23.01 -1.94 -9.45
N HIS A 192 22.77 -3.15 -8.93
CA HIS A 192 22.14 -3.31 -7.62
C HIS A 192 23.17 -3.07 -6.50
N SER A 193 22.79 -2.27 -5.50
CA SER A 193 23.45 -2.15 -4.19
C SER A 193 22.55 -2.73 -3.10
N PRO A 194 23.09 -3.33 -2.02
CA PRO A 194 22.32 -3.74 -0.84
C PRO A 194 21.44 -2.64 -0.21
N ASP A 195 21.74 -1.35 -0.45
CA ASP A 195 21.02 -0.22 0.13
C ASP A 195 19.67 0.12 -0.55
N ASN A 196 19.45 -0.32 -1.80
CA ASN A 196 18.24 0.04 -2.55
C ASN A 196 17.01 -0.73 -2.01
N THR A 197 15.80 -0.15 -1.68
CA THR A 197 14.59 -0.77 -0.95
C THR A 197 13.14 -0.85 -1.60
N TYR A 198 12.61 -1.99 -2.13
CA TYR A 198 11.54 -2.15 -3.21
C TYR A 198 10.11 -2.00 -2.68
N PRO A 199 9.16 -1.66 -3.57
CA PRO A 199 7.77 -2.04 -3.36
C PRO A 199 7.71 -3.56 -3.24
N PHE A 200 7.15 -4.03 -2.14
CA PHE A 200 6.82 -5.44 -1.97
C PHE A 200 5.93 -5.93 -3.11
N PRO A 201 5.95 -7.24 -3.41
CA PRO A 201 4.94 -7.78 -4.30
C PRO A 201 3.57 -7.57 -3.64
N TRP A 202 2.51 -7.54 -4.43
CA TRP A 202 1.16 -7.46 -3.89
C TRP A 202 0.23 -8.48 -4.51
N VAL A 203 -0.83 -8.75 -3.78
CA VAL A 203 -1.95 -9.56 -4.25
C VAL A 203 -3.09 -8.61 -4.62
N VAL A 204 -3.69 -8.86 -5.78
CA VAL A 204 -4.78 -8.08 -6.33
C VAL A 204 -6.06 -8.41 -5.57
N PHE A 205 -6.69 -7.38 -5.00
CA PHE A 205 -7.95 -7.51 -4.30
C PHE A 205 -9.09 -7.66 -5.29
N ARG A 206 -9.92 -8.69 -5.11
CA ARG A 206 -11.13 -8.92 -5.92
C ARG A 206 -12.30 -9.28 -5.02
N LEU A 207 -13.34 -8.45 -5.06
CA LEU A 207 -14.59 -8.59 -4.31
C LEU A 207 -15.80 -8.77 -5.25
N PHE A 208 -15.90 -7.96 -6.32
CA PHE A 208 -17.09 -7.92 -7.16
C PHE A 208 -16.95 -8.67 -8.49
N ALA A 209 -18.00 -9.42 -8.83
CA ALA A 209 -18.31 -9.95 -10.14
C ALA A 209 -19.20 -9.00 -10.94
N TYR A 210 -19.32 -9.25 -12.25
CA TYR A 210 -20.31 -8.55 -13.09
C TYR A 210 -21.76 -8.86 -12.68
N THR A 211 -22.01 -10.03 -12.06
CA THR A 211 -23.31 -10.45 -11.53
C THR A 211 -23.74 -9.70 -10.27
N ASP A 212 -22.80 -9.06 -9.58
CA ASP A 212 -23.10 -8.26 -8.39
C ASP A 212 -23.62 -6.86 -8.76
N CYS A 213 -23.43 -6.44 -10.01
CA CYS A 213 -23.86 -5.14 -10.51
C CYS A 213 -25.30 -5.20 -11.06
N PRO A 214 -26.10 -4.12 -10.92
CA PRO A 214 -27.44 -4.05 -11.50
C PRO A 214 -27.40 -3.96 -13.04
N GLU A 215 -28.55 -4.10 -13.70
CA GLU A 215 -28.67 -3.90 -15.13
C GLU A 215 -28.14 -2.51 -15.55
N GLY A 216 -27.21 -2.48 -16.50
CA GLY A 216 -26.52 -1.25 -16.88
C GLY A 216 -25.12 -1.51 -17.44
N PRO A 217 -24.15 -0.61 -17.19
CA PRO A 217 -22.78 -0.78 -17.64
C PRO A 217 -22.09 -1.99 -17.01
N ILE A 218 -21.48 -2.83 -17.84
CA ILE A 218 -20.88 -4.10 -17.41
C ILE A 218 -19.53 -3.83 -16.71
N LEU A 219 -19.31 -4.43 -15.54
CA LEU A 219 -18.03 -4.42 -14.85
C LEU A 219 -16.95 -5.11 -15.73
N PRO A 220 -15.83 -4.43 -16.08
CA PRO A 220 -14.75 -5.08 -16.83
C PRO A 220 -14.18 -6.27 -16.06
N GLY A 221 -14.03 -7.42 -16.73
CA GLY A 221 -13.57 -8.66 -16.12
C GLY A 221 -12.16 -8.55 -15.53
N ALA A 222 -11.83 -9.41 -14.55
CA ALA A 222 -10.57 -9.33 -13.81
C ALA A 222 -9.31 -9.35 -14.70
N HIS A 223 -9.34 -10.08 -15.82
CA HIS A 223 -8.27 -10.14 -16.83
C HIS A 223 -8.47 -9.23 -18.04
N SER A 224 -9.40 -8.27 -18.01
CA SER A 224 -9.46 -7.18 -18.99
C SER A 224 -8.49 -6.06 -18.58
N ILE A 225 -7.79 -5.48 -19.55
CA ILE A 225 -6.84 -4.41 -19.26
C ILE A 225 -7.55 -3.12 -18.81
N GLU A 226 -8.79 -2.90 -19.24
CA GLU A 226 -9.62 -1.80 -18.75
C GLU A 226 -9.82 -1.87 -17.23
N ARG A 227 -9.99 -3.07 -16.65
CA ARG A 227 -10.11 -3.23 -15.18
C ARG A 227 -8.88 -2.68 -14.46
N TYR A 228 -7.68 -3.05 -14.94
CA TYR A 228 -6.41 -2.53 -14.42
C TYR A 228 -6.28 -1.01 -14.58
N LEU A 229 -6.57 -0.48 -15.77
CA LEU A 229 -6.46 0.95 -16.06
C LEU A 229 -7.38 1.80 -15.19
N ILE A 230 -8.61 1.33 -14.94
CA ILE A 230 -9.58 2.01 -14.08
C ILE A 230 -9.10 1.99 -12.62
N GLU A 231 -8.70 0.82 -12.13
CA GLU A 231 -8.23 0.65 -10.75
C GLU A 231 -6.97 1.48 -10.48
N GLU A 232 -5.97 1.44 -11.37
CA GLU A 232 -4.73 2.22 -11.24
C GLU A 232 -5.01 3.74 -11.23
N HIS A 233 -5.96 4.22 -12.05
CA HIS A 233 -6.37 5.62 -12.01
C HIS A 233 -7.06 5.98 -10.68
N LEU A 234 -8.00 5.17 -10.19
CA LEU A 234 -8.66 5.40 -8.90
C LEU A 234 -7.67 5.32 -7.71
N HIS A 235 -6.71 4.40 -7.75
CA HIS A 235 -5.60 4.32 -6.79
C HIS A 235 -4.76 5.60 -6.80
N ASN A 236 -4.44 6.16 -7.98
CA ASN A 236 -3.69 7.41 -8.08
C ASN A 236 -4.48 8.63 -7.57
N ILE A 237 -5.80 8.69 -7.78
CA ILE A 237 -6.67 9.71 -7.17
C ILE A 237 -6.61 9.63 -5.63
N ILE A 238 -6.77 8.43 -5.05
CA ILE A 238 -6.66 8.24 -3.59
C ILE A 238 -5.27 8.66 -3.11
N LYS A 239 -4.21 8.20 -3.77
CA LYS A 239 -2.81 8.55 -3.44
C LYS A 239 -2.54 10.05 -3.45
N GLN A 240 -3.18 10.81 -4.33
CA GLN A 240 -3.03 12.26 -4.41
C GLN A 240 -3.87 13.00 -3.36
N PHE A 241 -5.07 12.51 -3.04
CA PHE A 241 -6.08 13.26 -2.27
C PHE A 241 -6.49 12.61 -0.93
N HIS A 242 -5.84 11.55 -0.43
CA HIS A 242 -6.24 10.84 0.81
C HIS A 242 -6.28 11.71 2.09
N LEU A 243 -5.61 12.87 2.09
CA LEU A 243 -5.67 13.85 3.17
C LEU A 243 -6.90 14.79 3.06
N GLU A 244 -7.43 14.95 1.85
CA GLU A 244 -8.46 15.91 1.46
C GLU A 244 -9.76 15.19 1.07
N ARG A 245 -10.38 14.47 2.03
CA ARG A 245 -11.46 13.50 1.77
C ARG A 245 -12.60 13.99 0.86
N LYS A 246 -12.95 15.28 0.93
CA LYS A 246 -13.99 15.89 0.07
C LYS A 246 -13.55 16.00 -1.38
N GLN A 247 -12.33 16.46 -1.61
CA GLN A 247 -11.74 16.56 -2.94
C GLN A 247 -11.55 15.15 -3.52
N CYS A 248 -11.03 14.21 -2.71
CA CYS A 248 -10.89 12.81 -3.08
C CYS A 248 -12.24 12.20 -3.55
N ALA A 249 -13.30 12.33 -2.74
CA ALA A 249 -14.63 11.85 -3.11
C ALA A 249 -15.15 12.49 -4.41
N SER A 250 -14.95 13.80 -4.58
CA SER A 250 -15.35 14.52 -5.79
C SER A 250 -14.60 14.05 -7.04
N PHE A 251 -13.28 13.83 -6.96
CA PHE A 251 -12.48 13.36 -8.09
C PHE A 251 -12.77 11.90 -8.44
N LEU A 252 -13.03 11.04 -7.44
CA LEU A 252 -13.46 9.66 -7.67
C LEU A 252 -14.82 9.62 -8.40
N LEU A 253 -15.77 10.49 -8.04
CA LEU A 253 -17.09 10.58 -8.69
C LEU A 253 -17.10 11.35 -10.02
N ASP A 254 -16.03 12.09 -10.33
CA ASP A 254 -15.81 12.73 -11.63
C ASP A 254 -14.85 11.95 -12.55
N PHE A 255 -14.86 10.63 -12.38
CA PHE A 255 -14.06 9.72 -13.19
C PHE A 255 -14.42 9.80 -14.69
N PRO A 256 -13.43 9.88 -15.60
CA PRO A 256 -13.67 9.85 -17.04
C PRO A 256 -14.39 8.56 -17.47
N LEU A 257 -15.31 8.68 -18.43
CA LEU A 257 -16.12 7.55 -18.92
C LEU A 257 -17.00 6.86 -17.85
N LYS A 258 -17.29 7.52 -16.71
CA LYS A 258 -18.14 6.96 -15.64
C LYS A 258 -19.47 6.32 -16.06
N GLN A 259 -20.07 6.78 -17.17
CA GLN A 259 -21.30 6.21 -17.73
C GLN A 259 -21.11 4.85 -18.45
N LYS A 260 -19.87 4.38 -18.63
CA LYS A 260 -19.52 3.11 -19.29
C LYS A 260 -19.14 1.99 -18.32
N ILE A 261 -19.11 2.25 -17.01
CA ILE A 261 -18.72 1.29 -15.97
C ILE A 261 -19.62 1.45 -14.74
N PRO A 262 -19.80 0.42 -13.90
CA PRO A 262 -20.49 0.55 -12.62
C PRO A 262 -19.55 1.24 -11.61
N LEU A 263 -19.38 2.55 -11.76
CA LEU A 263 -18.32 3.32 -11.10
C LEU A 263 -18.32 3.15 -9.58
N GLU A 264 -19.49 3.22 -8.93
CA GLU A 264 -19.59 3.09 -7.47
C GLU A 264 -19.05 1.75 -6.96
N TYR A 265 -19.27 0.65 -7.69
CA TYR A 265 -18.72 -0.67 -7.34
C TYR A 265 -17.19 -0.65 -7.40
N VAL A 266 -16.61 -0.10 -8.47
CA VAL A 266 -15.14 -0.04 -8.61
C VAL A 266 -14.52 0.92 -7.59
N ILE A 267 -15.18 2.04 -7.25
CA ILE A 267 -14.72 2.94 -6.16
C ILE A 267 -14.71 2.19 -4.82
N VAL A 268 -15.81 1.52 -4.46
CA VAL A 268 -15.90 0.79 -3.19
C VAL A 268 -14.84 -0.32 -3.13
N GLU A 269 -14.68 -1.08 -4.21
CA GLU A 269 -13.67 -2.15 -4.28
C GLU A 269 -12.23 -1.63 -4.18
N VAL A 270 -11.89 -0.53 -4.86
CA VAL A 270 -10.56 0.10 -4.78
C VAL A 270 -10.30 0.66 -3.37
N VAL A 271 -11.29 1.27 -2.72
CA VAL A 271 -11.16 1.78 -1.34
C VAL A 271 -10.99 0.63 -0.34
N LEU A 272 -11.66 -0.51 -0.55
CA LEU A 272 -11.47 -1.71 0.28
C LEU A 272 -10.13 -2.40 -0.03
N ALA A 273 -9.68 -2.45 -1.28
CA ALA A 273 -8.36 -2.95 -1.67
C ALA A 273 -7.24 -2.19 -0.95
N GLU A 274 -7.33 -0.86 -0.95
CA GLU A 274 -6.45 0.05 -0.23
C GLU A 274 -6.47 -0.16 1.29
N MET A 275 -7.66 -0.34 1.88
CA MET A 275 -7.84 -0.57 3.31
C MET A 275 -7.33 -1.95 3.75
N PHE A 276 -7.52 -2.99 2.96
CA PHE A 276 -7.13 -4.38 3.26
C PHE A 276 -5.75 -4.78 2.74
N HIS A 277 -5.07 -3.91 1.99
CA HIS A 277 -3.70 -4.14 1.50
C HIS A 277 -2.77 -4.70 2.57
N LEU A 278 -2.09 -5.81 2.27
CA LEU A 278 -1.08 -6.41 3.13
C LEU A 278 0.32 -6.04 2.59
N PRO A 279 1.33 -5.80 3.45
CA PRO A 279 1.34 -5.99 4.91
C PRO A 279 0.56 -4.96 5.73
N ALA A 280 0.39 -3.74 5.21
CA ALA A 280 -0.28 -2.62 5.87
C ALA A 280 -1.14 -1.85 4.87
N SER A 281 -2.23 -1.24 5.35
CA SER A 281 -3.03 -0.31 4.51
C SER A 281 -2.14 0.83 4.03
N ARG A 282 -2.23 1.23 2.76
CA ARG A 282 -1.28 2.19 2.17
C ARG A 282 -1.36 3.56 2.85
N TYR A 283 -2.56 3.94 3.29
CA TYR A 283 -2.84 5.14 4.09
C TYR A 283 -3.46 4.78 5.45
N LEU A 284 -3.63 5.79 6.29
CA LEU A 284 -4.24 5.63 7.61
C LEU A 284 -5.72 5.20 7.47
N GLN A 285 -6.12 4.13 8.16
CA GLN A 285 -7.42 3.46 7.94
C GLN A 285 -8.64 4.39 8.08
N ILE A 286 -8.56 5.39 8.95
CA ILE A 286 -9.63 6.39 9.17
C ILE A 286 -9.90 7.25 7.92
N CYS A 287 -8.92 7.44 7.05
CA CYS A 287 -9.09 8.17 5.78
C CYS A 287 -10.17 7.48 4.94
N TYR A 288 -10.05 6.17 4.70
CA TYR A 288 -11.00 5.37 3.93
C TYR A 288 -12.40 5.36 4.55
N GLY A 289 -12.51 5.17 5.87
CA GLY A 289 -13.80 5.21 6.55
C GLY A 289 -14.50 6.56 6.38
N SER A 290 -13.77 7.66 6.52
CA SER A 290 -14.31 9.01 6.33
C SER A 290 -14.58 9.38 4.86
N LEU A 291 -13.84 8.76 3.93
CA LEU A 291 -14.03 8.90 2.48
C LEU A 291 -15.34 8.22 2.05
N LEU A 292 -15.60 6.99 2.51
CA LEU A 292 -16.85 6.26 2.26
C LEU A 292 -18.07 7.03 2.82
N ILE A 293 -17.95 7.63 4.01
CA ILE A 293 -18.99 8.51 4.56
C ILE A 293 -19.24 9.73 3.66
N GLU A 294 -18.20 10.33 3.06
CA GLU A 294 -18.37 11.48 2.17
C GLU A 294 -18.95 11.06 0.80
N LEU A 295 -18.54 9.90 0.26
CA LEU A 295 -19.12 9.29 -0.94
C LEU A 295 -20.62 9.01 -0.76
N CYS A 296 -21.05 8.48 0.39
CA CYS A 296 -22.47 8.29 0.71
C CYS A 296 -23.28 9.60 0.80
N LYS A 297 -22.65 10.74 1.12
CA LYS A 297 -23.33 12.06 1.07
C LYS A 297 -23.46 12.60 -0.34
N LEU A 298 -22.47 12.35 -1.20
CA LEU A 298 -22.45 12.82 -2.58
C LEU A 298 -23.32 11.96 -3.50
N GLN A 299 -23.48 10.67 -3.18
CA GLN A 299 -24.33 9.72 -3.91
C GLN A 299 -25.27 8.95 -2.96
N PRO A 300 -26.23 9.64 -2.30
CA PRO A 300 -27.09 9.03 -1.28
C PRO A 300 -28.08 8.01 -1.84
N ALA A 301 -28.31 8.01 -3.15
CA ALA A 301 -29.26 7.13 -3.81
C ALA A 301 -28.67 5.78 -4.29
N THR A 302 -27.34 5.66 -4.39
CA THR A 302 -26.64 4.47 -4.94
C THR A 302 -25.57 3.94 -3.99
N MET A 303 -24.62 4.80 -3.58
CA MET A 303 -23.43 4.41 -2.81
C MET A 303 -23.73 3.64 -1.51
N PRO A 304 -24.76 3.98 -0.70
CA PRO A 304 -25.08 3.20 0.50
C PRO A 304 -25.47 1.74 0.21
N GLN A 305 -26.16 1.46 -0.91
CA GLN A 305 -26.56 0.08 -1.24
C GLN A 305 -25.37 -0.74 -1.70
N VAL A 306 -24.52 -0.16 -2.58
CA VAL A 306 -23.26 -0.79 -3.03
C VAL A 306 -22.36 -1.09 -1.84
N LEU A 307 -22.28 -0.17 -0.86
CA LEU A 307 -21.49 -0.36 0.34
C LEU A 307 -22.08 -1.42 1.28
N ALA A 308 -23.41 -1.48 1.42
CA ALA A 308 -24.07 -2.53 2.20
C ALA A 308 -23.83 -3.92 1.57
N GLN A 309 -24.02 -4.05 0.25
CA GLN A 309 -23.70 -5.27 -0.49
C GLN A 309 -22.22 -5.67 -0.35
N ALA A 310 -21.29 -4.70 -0.37
CA ALA A 310 -19.88 -4.97 -0.12
C ALA A 310 -19.67 -5.55 1.30
N VAL A 311 -20.30 -4.98 2.33
CA VAL A 311 -20.22 -5.50 3.71
C VAL A 311 -20.76 -6.92 3.80
N GLU A 312 -21.86 -7.25 3.14
CA GLU A 312 -22.39 -8.61 3.08
C GLU A 312 -21.40 -9.58 2.43
N LEU A 313 -20.85 -9.25 1.25
CA LEU A 313 -19.85 -10.08 0.59
C LEU A 313 -18.56 -10.26 1.43
N LEU A 314 -18.16 -9.24 2.20
CA LEU A 314 -17.05 -9.34 3.15
C LEU A 314 -17.37 -10.30 4.32
N PHE A 315 -18.61 -10.26 4.84
CA PHE A 315 -19.07 -11.10 5.94
C PHE A 315 -19.32 -12.55 5.53
N GLU A 316 -19.94 -12.80 4.37
CA GLU A 316 -20.12 -14.14 3.81
C GLU A 316 -18.77 -14.86 3.63
N ARG A 317 -17.76 -14.15 3.11
CA ARG A 317 -16.43 -14.68 2.79
C ARG A 317 -15.46 -14.68 3.98
N ILE A 318 -15.90 -14.25 5.17
CA ILE A 318 -15.03 -13.96 6.32
C ILE A 318 -14.27 -15.17 6.86
N ASP A 319 -14.79 -16.39 6.65
CA ASP A 319 -14.23 -17.65 7.16
C ASP A 319 -12.77 -17.92 6.71
N THR A 320 -12.39 -17.36 5.56
CA THR A 320 -11.03 -17.47 5.01
C THR A 320 -10.27 -16.14 4.99
N MET A 321 -10.85 -15.07 5.52
CA MET A 321 -10.24 -13.74 5.54
C MET A 321 -9.00 -13.71 6.46
N ASN A 322 -7.95 -13.01 6.03
CA ASN A 322 -6.74 -12.82 6.81
C ASN A 322 -7.02 -12.03 8.10
N THR A 323 -6.46 -12.46 9.23
CA THR A 323 -6.62 -11.83 10.55
C THR A 323 -6.34 -10.31 10.55
N CYS A 324 -5.35 -9.85 9.79
CA CYS A 324 -5.06 -8.42 9.68
C CYS A 324 -6.14 -7.63 8.93
N CYS A 325 -6.86 -8.28 8.00
CA CYS A 325 -7.95 -7.67 7.25
C CYS A 325 -9.24 -7.70 8.07
N HIS A 326 -9.49 -8.80 8.80
CA HIS A 326 -10.57 -8.92 9.77
C HIS A 326 -10.53 -7.79 10.82
N ASP A 327 -9.38 -7.57 11.48
CA ASP A 327 -9.23 -6.47 12.46
C ASP A 327 -9.62 -5.09 11.88
N ARG A 328 -9.25 -4.85 10.61
CA ARG A 328 -9.54 -3.60 9.90
C ARG A 328 -11.01 -3.51 9.52
N PHE A 329 -11.61 -4.60 9.06
CA PHE A 329 -13.03 -4.68 8.74
C PHE A 329 -13.87 -4.38 9.98
N VAL A 330 -13.59 -5.05 11.10
CA VAL A 330 -14.27 -4.78 12.38
C VAL A 330 -14.10 -3.31 12.81
N SER A 331 -12.88 -2.78 12.74
CA SER A 331 -12.58 -1.40 13.16
C SER A 331 -13.26 -0.35 12.27
N TRP A 332 -13.26 -0.56 10.96
CA TRP A 332 -13.93 0.31 10.00
C TRP A 332 -15.45 0.21 10.11
N PHE A 333 -16.01 -1.00 10.22
CA PHE A 333 -17.46 -1.21 10.27
C PHE A 333 -18.06 -0.65 11.56
N ALA A 334 -17.44 -0.88 12.73
CA ALA A 334 -17.86 -0.24 13.98
C ALA A 334 -17.78 1.30 13.93
N TYR A 335 -16.73 1.85 13.29
CA TYR A 335 -16.64 3.29 13.05
C TYR A 335 -17.77 3.79 12.11
N HIS A 336 -18.03 3.08 11.01
CA HIS A 336 -19.09 3.40 10.06
C HIS A 336 -20.46 3.41 10.75
N LEU A 337 -20.81 2.32 11.43
CA LEU A 337 -22.03 2.18 12.22
C LEU A 337 -22.24 3.33 13.21
N SER A 338 -21.20 3.76 13.94
CA SER A 338 -21.33 4.88 14.88
C SER A 338 -21.69 6.22 14.22
N ASN A 339 -21.39 6.41 12.92
CA ASN A 339 -21.81 7.58 12.13
C ASN A 339 -23.25 7.45 11.58
N PHE A 340 -23.81 6.24 11.54
CA PHE A 340 -25.18 5.94 11.06
C PHE A 340 -26.08 5.37 12.17
N GLN A 341 -25.95 5.90 13.39
CA GLN A 341 -26.80 5.58 14.55
C GLN A 341 -26.75 4.11 15.01
N PHE A 342 -25.71 3.36 14.65
CA PHE A 342 -25.55 1.92 14.86
C PHE A 342 -26.61 1.03 14.18
N LYS A 343 -27.27 1.53 13.14
CA LYS A 343 -28.29 0.79 12.39
C LYS A 343 -27.65 -0.18 11.39
N TRP A 344 -28.06 -1.44 11.46
CA TRP A 344 -27.73 -2.51 10.52
C TRP A 344 -28.84 -3.56 10.50
N SER A 345 -28.93 -4.34 9.42
CA SER A 345 -29.84 -5.50 9.33
C SER A 345 -29.25 -6.72 10.05
N TRP A 346 -29.08 -6.62 11.37
CA TRP A 346 -28.48 -7.68 12.18
C TRP A 346 -29.22 -9.03 12.07
N ASP A 347 -30.52 -9.01 11.75
CA ASP A 347 -31.36 -10.18 11.52
C ASP A 347 -30.79 -11.11 10.42
N ASP A 348 -30.15 -10.56 9.39
CA ASP A 348 -29.55 -11.34 8.29
C ASP A 348 -28.38 -12.21 8.79
N TRP A 349 -27.76 -11.84 9.91
CA TRP A 349 -26.59 -12.50 10.50
C TRP A 349 -26.93 -13.39 11.71
N LEU A 350 -28.22 -13.61 12.03
CA LEU A 350 -28.66 -14.40 13.19
C LEU A 350 -28.08 -15.82 13.27
N HIS A 351 -27.67 -16.39 12.14
CA HIS A 351 -26.99 -17.67 12.08
C HIS A 351 -25.63 -17.66 12.82
N ALA A 352 -24.97 -16.51 12.94
CA ALA A 352 -23.69 -16.36 13.63
C ALA A 352 -23.78 -16.65 15.13
N ALA A 353 -24.91 -16.33 15.78
CA ALA A 353 -25.15 -16.62 17.21
C ALA A 353 -25.19 -18.11 17.56
N LYS A 354 -25.27 -18.99 16.55
CA LYS A 354 -25.27 -20.45 16.71
C LYS A 354 -23.87 -21.07 16.53
N LEU A 355 -22.87 -20.25 16.22
CA LEU A 355 -21.49 -20.69 15.96
C LEU A 355 -20.61 -20.51 17.20
N PRO A 356 -19.51 -21.28 17.33
CA PRO A 356 -18.50 -21.05 18.37
C PRO A 356 -17.98 -19.61 18.37
N VAL A 357 -17.68 -19.04 19.54
CA VAL A 357 -17.25 -17.63 19.69
C VAL A 357 -15.92 -17.32 18.96
N ASP A 358 -15.10 -18.33 18.70
CA ASP A 358 -13.86 -18.21 17.92
C ASP A 358 -14.06 -18.39 16.40
N HIS A 359 -15.24 -18.82 15.95
CA HIS A 359 -15.60 -18.89 14.54
C HIS A 359 -15.62 -17.48 13.92
N PRO A 360 -15.02 -17.24 12.74
CA PRO A 360 -14.90 -15.92 12.11
C PRO A 360 -16.17 -15.05 12.11
N ARG A 361 -17.32 -15.57 11.62
CA ARG A 361 -18.61 -14.85 11.67
C ARG A 361 -19.03 -14.40 13.08
N ALA A 362 -19.03 -15.29 14.07
CA ALA A 362 -19.40 -14.96 15.45
C ALA A 362 -18.43 -13.95 16.06
N LYS A 363 -17.13 -14.23 15.91
CA LYS A 363 -16.05 -13.38 16.41
C LYS A 363 -16.07 -11.97 15.82
N PHE A 364 -16.43 -11.84 14.55
CA PHE A 364 -16.63 -10.55 13.90
C PHE A 364 -17.72 -9.74 14.60
N VAL A 365 -18.92 -10.31 14.78
CA VAL A 365 -20.04 -9.61 15.45
C VAL A 365 -19.66 -9.20 16.88
N VAL A 366 -19.09 -10.12 17.67
CA VAL A 366 -18.59 -9.82 19.03
C VAL A 366 -17.62 -8.64 19.04
N GLU A 367 -16.58 -8.66 18.20
CA GLU A 367 -15.59 -7.58 18.17
C GLU A 367 -16.16 -6.27 17.58
N VAL A 368 -17.14 -6.32 16.66
CA VAL A 368 -17.85 -5.13 16.16
C VAL A 368 -18.63 -4.49 17.29
N LEU A 369 -19.47 -5.26 18.00
CA LEU A 369 -20.28 -4.74 19.10
C LEU A 369 -19.40 -4.22 20.24
N GLN A 370 -18.27 -4.87 20.54
CA GLN A 370 -17.28 -4.40 21.52
C GLN A 370 -16.66 -3.04 21.11
N ARG A 371 -16.35 -2.84 19.83
CA ARG A 371 -15.87 -1.55 19.32
C ARG A 371 -16.99 -0.51 19.23
N CYS A 372 -18.23 -0.89 18.94
CA CYS A 372 -19.40 -0.01 19.00
C CYS A 372 -19.67 0.47 20.45
N MET A 373 -19.55 -0.42 21.45
CA MET A 373 -19.70 -0.04 22.86
C MET A 373 -18.62 0.96 23.29
N ARG A 374 -17.36 0.78 22.86
CA ARG A 374 -16.27 1.75 23.07
C ARG A 374 -16.56 3.14 22.44
N LEU A 375 -17.41 3.20 21.42
CA LEU A 375 -17.86 4.43 20.75
C LEU A 375 -19.24 4.91 21.27
N SER A 376 -19.84 4.24 22.25
CA SER A 376 -21.08 4.63 22.89
C SER A 376 -21.15 4.12 24.34
N TYR A 377 -22.09 3.23 24.67
CA TYR A 377 -22.30 2.66 26.01
C TYR A 377 -23.15 1.39 25.89
N HIS A 378 -23.06 0.49 26.87
CA HIS A 378 -23.66 -0.86 26.84
C HIS A 378 -25.13 -0.85 26.39
N ASP A 379 -25.97 -0.12 27.12
CA ASP A 379 -27.44 -0.27 26.99
C ASP A 379 -27.92 0.12 25.58
N ARG A 380 -27.31 1.12 24.94
CA ARG A 380 -27.60 1.46 23.54
C ARG A 380 -27.15 0.36 22.56
N ILE A 381 -26.07 -0.36 22.84
CA ILE A 381 -25.60 -1.44 21.95
C ILE A 381 -26.49 -2.68 22.09
N ALA A 382 -27.01 -2.95 23.28
CA ALA A 382 -28.05 -3.95 23.48
C ALA A 382 -29.36 -3.58 22.75
N GLU A 383 -29.79 -2.31 22.83
CA GLU A 383 -31.02 -1.83 22.17
C GLU A 383 -31.03 -1.87 20.63
N VAL A 384 -29.86 -1.90 19.97
CA VAL A 384 -29.77 -1.86 18.49
C VAL A 384 -29.57 -3.24 17.84
N VAL A 385 -29.50 -4.32 18.63
CA VAL A 385 -29.38 -5.70 18.12
C VAL A 385 -30.61 -6.53 18.52
N PRO A 386 -30.94 -7.61 17.77
CA PRO A 386 -31.98 -8.56 18.17
C PRO A 386 -31.61 -9.32 19.46
N GLU A 387 -32.59 -9.76 20.24
CA GLU A 387 -32.39 -10.51 21.50
C GLU A 387 -31.52 -11.77 21.33
N GLN A 388 -31.54 -12.40 20.15
CA GLN A 388 -30.70 -13.56 19.85
C GLN A 388 -29.20 -13.23 19.80
N PHE A 389 -28.83 -11.94 19.74
CA PHE A 389 -27.46 -11.43 19.83
C PHE A 389 -27.06 -10.99 21.24
N ASP A 390 -27.90 -11.18 22.26
CA ASP A 390 -27.54 -10.94 23.67
C ASP A 390 -26.26 -11.69 24.08
N CYS A 391 -26.00 -12.86 23.50
CA CYS A 391 -24.76 -13.62 23.70
C CYS A 391 -23.49 -12.94 23.15
N PHE A 392 -23.64 -11.93 22.29
CA PHE A 392 -22.57 -11.14 21.69
C PHE A 392 -22.55 -9.69 22.19
N VAL A 393 -23.56 -9.23 22.93
CA VAL A 393 -23.55 -7.93 23.60
C VAL A 393 -22.39 -7.92 24.61
N PRO A 394 -21.43 -6.98 24.49
CA PRO A 394 -20.27 -6.94 25.38
C PRO A 394 -20.69 -6.71 26.83
N ALA A 395 -20.03 -7.36 27.79
CA ALA A 395 -20.38 -7.22 29.20
C ALA A 395 -20.27 -5.75 29.69
N LYS A 396 -21.15 -5.34 30.62
CA LYS A 396 -21.09 -4.00 31.24
C LYS A 396 -19.68 -3.74 31.80
N PRO A 397 -18.99 -2.66 31.40
CA PRO A 397 -17.63 -2.38 31.84
C PRO A 397 -17.63 -1.96 33.32
N LYS A 398 -17.50 -2.94 34.21
CA LYS A 398 -17.44 -2.78 35.67
C LYS A 398 -15.99 -2.88 36.16
N VAL A 399 -15.69 -2.19 37.26
CA VAL A 399 -14.41 -2.38 37.97
C VAL A 399 -14.49 -3.69 38.75
N ILE A 400 -13.64 -4.65 38.39
CA ILE A 400 -13.50 -5.91 39.13
C ILE A 400 -12.60 -5.65 40.34
N PHE A 401 -13.20 -5.58 41.53
CA PHE A 401 -12.44 -5.48 42.77
C PHE A 401 -11.92 -6.87 43.15
N ARG A 402 -10.61 -6.99 43.45
CA ARG A 402 -9.92 -8.29 43.62
C ARG A 402 -10.47 -9.20 44.74
N TYR A 403 -11.34 -8.67 45.60
CA TYR A 403 -11.95 -9.35 46.73
C TYR A 403 -13.45 -9.70 46.50
N ASP A 404 -13.94 -9.44 45.29
CA ASP A 404 -15.28 -9.80 44.80
C ASP A 404 -15.18 -11.15 44.04
N PRO A 405 -15.98 -12.20 44.37
CA PRO A 405 -15.71 -13.56 43.91
C PRO A 405 -15.96 -13.85 42.42
N ASP A 406 -16.63 -12.98 41.68
CA ASP A 406 -16.98 -13.22 40.27
C ASP A 406 -15.90 -12.70 39.30
N LEU A 407 -15.06 -13.62 38.82
CA LEU A 407 -13.92 -13.33 37.94
C LEU A 407 -14.19 -13.70 36.47
N GLY A 408 -14.31 -12.68 35.61
CA GLY A 408 -14.25 -12.82 34.15
C GLY A 408 -13.69 -11.55 33.51
N GLY A 409 -12.52 -11.65 32.86
CA GLY A 409 -11.85 -10.52 32.22
C GLY A 409 -11.69 -10.71 30.70
N GLU A 410 -12.31 -9.85 29.91
CA GLU A 410 -12.11 -9.80 28.46
C GLU A 410 -10.72 -9.27 28.09
N SER A 411 -10.10 -9.82 27.04
CA SER A 411 -8.66 -9.68 26.83
C SER A 411 -8.27 -9.00 25.51
N TYR A 412 -7.79 -7.76 25.60
CA TYR A 412 -7.32 -6.94 24.49
C TYR A 412 -5.85 -7.22 24.09
N VAL A 413 -5.41 -8.48 24.21
CA VAL A 413 -4.00 -8.91 24.15
C VAL A 413 -3.24 -8.30 22.97
N TRP A 414 -3.81 -8.39 21.77
CA TRP A 414 -3.14 -8.03 20.53
C TRP A 414 -3.02 -6.49 20.37
N GLU A 415 -4.05 -5.74 20.75
CA GLU A 415 -4.00 -4.26 20.74
C GLU A 415 -2.89 -3.76 21.70
N ILE A 416 -2.77 -4.39 22.87
CA ILE A 416 -1.74 -4.11 23.89
C ILE A 416 -0.35 -4.53 23.40
N LEU A 417 -0.18 -5.74 22.87
CA LEU A 417 1.09 -6.26 22.35
C LEU A 417 1.65 -5.34 21.25
N HIS A 418 0.84 -5.03 20.24
CA HIS A 418 1.25 -4.12 19.17
C HIS A 418 1.50 -2.69 19.66
N ALA A 419 0.78 -2.22 20.69
CA ALA A 419 1.08 -0.93 21.32
C ALA A 419 2.44 -0.94 22.05
N THR A 420 2.80 -2.03 22.73
CA THR A 420 4.09 -2.20 23.40
C THR A 420 5.25 -2.22 22.40
N ILE A 421 5.14 -2.99 21.30
CA ILE A 421 6.14 -3.00 20.22
C ILE A 421 6.30 -1.60 19.62
N ARG A 422 5.18 -0.90 19.32
CA ARG A 422 5.23 0.48 18.81
C ARG A 422 5.89 1.46 19.79
N LYS A 423 5.67 1.32 21.10
CA LYS A 423 6.34 2.14 22.13
C LYS A 423 7.85 1.90 22.13
N MET A 424 8.29 0.63 22.07
CA MET A 424 9.70 0.28 21.99
C MET A 424 10.36 0.83 20.71
N SER A 425 9.75 0.60 19.53
CA SER A 425 10.27 1.13 18.27
C SER A 425 10.33 2.67 18.24
N LYS A 426 9.36 3.37 18.85
CA LYS A 426 9.40 4.84 19.02
C LYS A 426 10.42 5.32 20.05
N HIS A 427 10.84 4.47 20.99
CA HIS A 427 11.92 4.81 21.93
C HIS A 427 13.27 4.75 21.21
N VAL A 428 13.55 3.63 20.55
CA VAL A 428 14.73 3.42 19.72
C VAL A 428 14.90 4.51 18.65
N ALA A 429 13.84 4.79 17.89
CA ALA A 429 13.90 5.81 16.83
C ALA A 429 14.16 7.24 17.34
N ARG A 430 13.75 7.55 18.59
CA ARG A 430 14.08 8.83 19.23
C ARG A 430 15.56 8.88 19.62
N LEU A 431 16.05 7.88 20.35
CA LEU A 431 17.48 7.80 20.72
C LEU A 431 18.40 7.85 19.49
N GLN A 432 18.03 7.17 18.41
CA GLN A 432 18.79 7.18 17.16
C GLN A 432 18.83 8.58 16.53
N LYS A 433 17.70 9.31 16.55
CA LYS A 433 17.65 10.68 16.06
C LYS A 433 18.45 11.62 16.96
N ASP A 434 18.26 11.56 18.27
CA ASP A 434 18.91 12.43 19.25
C ASP A 434 20.44 12.27 19.19
N MET A 435 20.94 11.05 19.00
CA MET A 435 22.36 10.76 18.75
C MET A 435 22.85 11.36 17.43
N LEU A 436 22.13 11.16 16.32
CA LEU A 436 22.50 11.69 15.01
C LEU A 436 22.54 13.23 15.00
N ASP A 437 21.49 13.88 15.53
CA ASP A 437 21.39 15.34 15.63
C ASP A 437 22.56 15.91 16.48
N SER A 438 22.94 15.22 17.56
CA SER A 438 24.09 15.59 18.41
C SER A 438 25.43 15.42 17.70
N ARG A 439 25.61 14.29 16.98
CA ARG A 439 26.85 13.99 16.26
C ARG A 439 27.08 14.90 15.06
N ASP A 440 26.03 15.26 14.34
CA ASP A 440 26.08 16.24 13.25
C ASP A 440 26.37 17.65 13.78
N SER A 441 25.78 18.03 14.92
CA SER A 441 26.09 19.30 15.61
C SER A 441 27.56 19.39 16.02
N HIS A 442 28.13 18.30 16.52
CA HIS A 442 29.57 18.21 16.84
C HIS A 442 30.45 18.29 15.58
N ARG A 443 30.09 17.58 14.50
CA ARG A 443 30.82 17.57 13.22
C ARG A 443 30.85 18.93 12.52
N ARG A 444 29.68 19.60 12.38
CA ARG A 444 29.60 20.94 11.74
C ARG A 444 30.44 21.98 12.47
N ARG A 445 30.61 21.82 13.79
CA ARG A 445 31.47 22.71 14.59
C ARG A 445 32.95 22.49 14.32
N ARG A 446 33.39 21.25 14.10
CA ARG A 446 34.79 20.91 13.78
C ARG A 446 35.19 21.46 12.42
N SER A 447 34.37 21.25 11.39
CA SER A 447 34.62 21.83 10.06
C SER A 447 34.58 23.37 10.08
N GLY A 448 33.62 23.98 10.79
CA GLY A 448 33.56 25.43 10.95
C GLY A 448 34.75 26.04 11.71
N ALA A 449 35.31 25.31 12.69
CA ALA A 449 36.53 25.72 13.39
C ALA A 449 37.80 25.56 12.52
N GLU A 450 37.85 24.54 11.68
CA GLU A 450 38.90 24.35 10.67
C GLU A 450 38.83 25.44 9.58
N THR A 451 37.63 25.83 9.12
CA THR A 451 37.48 26.95 8.18
C THR A 451 37.87 28.29 8.80
N ARG A 452 37.49 28.57 10.06
CA ARG A 452 37.90 29.81 10.76
C ARG A 452 39.41 29.88 10.97
N ARG A 453 40.06 28.77 11.32
CA ARG A 453 41.53 28.69 11.40
C ARG A 453 42.23 28.90 10.06
N ALA A 454 41.59 28.56 8.94
CA ALA A 454 42.11 28.82 7.60
C ALA A 454 41.90 30.28 7.14
N SER A 455 40.87 30.98 7.64
CA SER A 455 40.64 32.40 7.35
C SER A 455 41.44 33.36 8.26
N ASP A 456 41.83 32.93 9.46
CA ASP A 456 42.65 33.74 10.39
C ASP A 456 44.10 33.97 9.90
N GLU A 457 44.51 33.37 8.77
CA GLU A 457 45.79 33.67 8.09
C GLU A 457 45.67 34.76 7.00
N SER A 458 44.47 35.32 6.74
CA SER A 458 44.30 36.40 5.75
C SER A 458 43.29 37.49 6.17
N GLU A 459 43.84 38.54 6.78
CA GLU A 459 43.29 39.90 6.97
C GLU A 459 42.05 40.14 7.85
N SER A 460 42.10 41.27 8.53
CA SER A 460 41.10 41.80 9.45
C SER A 460 39.96 42.52 8.73
N ASN A 461 38.70 42.21 9.06
CA ASN A 461 37.77 43.24 9.51
C ASN A 461 36.49 42.69 10.16
N SER A 462 35.78 43.60 10.83
CA SER A 462 34.51 43.38 11.54
C SER A 462 33.36 42.90 10.66
N ASP A 463 32.47 42.08 11.21
CA ASP A 463 31.09 42.55 11.39
C ASP A 463 30.31 41.84 12.49
N ASN A 464 29.37 42.56 13.11
CA ASN A 464 28.43 42.03 14.10
C ASN A 464 27.22 41.40 13.40
N SER A 465 26.97 40.12 13.64
CA SER A 465 25.63 39.53 13.48
C SER A 465 25.24 38.73 14.72
N SER A 466 24.01 38.96 15.20
CA SER A 466 23.48 38.43 16.44
C SER A 466 22.84 37.06 16.24
N ASP A 467 23.62 35.99 16.38
CA ASP A 467 23.07 34.63 16.50
C ASP A 467 22.60 34.35 17.94
N GLU A 468 21.30 34.51 18.19
CA GLU A 468 20.61 34.17 19.47
C GLU A 468 20.59 32.66 19.80
N ASP A 469 21.29 31.82 19.04
CA ASP A 469 21.27 30.35 19.14
C ASP A 469 22.26 29.78 20.19
N THR A 470 22.82 30.63 21.05
CA THR A 470 23.93 30.29 21.97
C THR A 470 23.50 29.74 23.34
N ALA A 471 22.20 29.53 23.57
CA ALA A 471 21.64 29.20 24.89
C ALA A 471 21.68 27.72 25.31
N ARG A 472 22.16 26.79 24.46
CA ARG A 472 22.28 25.36 24.81
C ARG A 472 23.74 24.92 25.03
N PRO A 473 24.06 24.22 26.14
CA PRO A 473 25.36 23.58 26.32
C PRO A 473 25.69 22.64 25.15
N ARG A 474 26.96 22.61 24.77
CA ARG A 474 27.45 21.80 23.63
C ARG A 474 27.59 20.34 24.10
N PRO A 475 27.07 19.34 23.36
CA PRO A 475 27.30 17.94 23.71
C PRO A 475 28.79 17.62 23.62
N THR A 476 29.34 17.00 24.65
CA THR A 476 30.74 16.52 24.69
C THR A 476 30.88 15.18 23.94
N GLU A 477 32.13 14.78 23.65
CA GLU A 477 32.41 13.48 23.06
C GLU A 477 31.98 12.33 23.99
N GLU A 478 32.19 12.47 25.31
CA GLU A 478 31.65 11.54 26.33
C GLU A 478 30.12 11.48 26.35
N GLU A 479 29.43 12.60 26.10
CA GLU A 479 27.96 12.61 26.05
C GLU A 479 27.44 11.93 24.79
N ILE A 480 28.16 12.03 23.66
CA ILE A 480 27.84 11.29 22.42
C ILE A 480 28.07 9.79 22.63
N GLU A 481 29.20 9.39 23.24
CA GLU A 481 29.49 8.00 23.58
C GLU A 481 28.38 7.40 24.49
N ARG A 482 28.00 8.11 25.57
CA ARG A 482 26.86 7.72 26.43
C ARG A 482 25.51 7.67 25.71
N MET A 483 25.34 8.39 24.58
CA MET A 483 24.14 8.29 23.75
C MET A 483 24.19 7.08 22.81
N GLU A 484 25.36 6.75 22.26
CA GLU A 484 25.59 5.54 21.46
C GLU A 484 25.41 4.27 22.33
N GLU A 485 25.94 4.22 23.55
CA GLU A 485 25.72 3.12 24.52
C GLU A 485 24.23 2.89 24.85
N LYS A 486 23.48 3.97 25.10
CA LYS A 486 22.03 3.91 25.37
C LYS A 486 21.25 3.42 24.15
N LEU A 487 21.67 3.82 22.95
CA LEU A 487 21.05 3.38 21.70
C LEU A 487 21.27 1.88 21.45
N GLU A 488 22.50 1.37 21.66
CA GLU A 488 22.78 -0.07 21.53
C GLU A 488 22.07 -0.92 22.59
N THR A 489 21.94 -0.40 23.82
CA THR A 489 21.10 -1.02 24.86
C THR A 489 19.64 -1.11 24.40
N ALA A 490 19.06 0.00 23.91
CA ALA A 490 17.67 0.00 23.42
C ALA A 490 17.46 -0.86 22.17
N HIS A 491 18.47 -0.97 21.29
CA HIS A 491 18.46 -1.92 20.16
C HIS A 491 18.49 -3.38 20.63
N THR A 492 19.22 -3.67 21.70
CA THR A 492 19.28 -4.99 22.33
C THR A 492 17.94 -5.35 22.99
N ASP A 493 17.33 -4.43 23.73
CA ASP A 493 16.00 -4.61 24.31
C ASP A 493 14.92 -4.81 23.25
N GLN A 494 14.97 -4.04 22.16
CA GLN A 494 14.06 -4.23 21.01
C GLN A 494 14.25 -5.60 20.36
N LYS A 495 15.50 -6.06 20.17
CA LYS A 495 15.80 -7.40 19.64
C LYS A 495 15.24 -8.48 20.55
N ASN A 496 15.50 -8.39 21.85
CA ASN A 496 15.06 -9.35 22.86
C ASN A 496 13.53 -9.40 22.95
N LEU A 497 12.84 -8.26 22.84
CA LEU A 497 11.38 -8.22 22.78
C LEU A 497 10.84 -9.05 21.60
N PHE A 498 11.40 -8.90 20.39
CA PHE A 498 11.01 -9.72 19.23
C PHE A 498 11.35 -11.20 19.43
N LEU A 499 12.54 -11.53 19.94
CA LEU A 499 12.93 -12.93 20.22
C LEU A 499 11.96 -13.60 21.19
N ILE A 500 11.59 -12.95 22.30
CA ILE A 500 10.63 -13.47 23.28
C ILE A 500 9.25 -13.68 22.64
N ILE A 501 8.77 -12.74 21.82
CA ILE A 501 7.49 -12.84 21.12
C ILE A 501 7.49 -14.06 20.18
N PHE A 502 8.52 -14.20 19.33
CA PHE A 502 8.60 -15.31 18.39
C PHE A 502 8.79 -16.66 19.08
N GLN A 503 9.60 -16.73 20.14
CA GLN A 503 9.74 -17.94 20.98
C GLN A 503 8.39 -18.39 21.56
N ARG A 504 7.57 -17.45 22.06
CA ARG A 504 6.25 -17.79 22.61
C ARG A 504 5.27 -18.25 21.52
N PHE A 505 5.29 -17.65 20.33
CA PHE A 505 4.49 -18.14 19.20
C PHE A 505 4.92 -19.54 18.75
N ILE A 506 6.22 -19.79 18.59
CA ILE A 506 6.76 -21.11 18.22
C ILE A 506 6.33 -22.15 19.26
N MET A 507 6.55 -21.88 20.55
CA MET A 507 6.17 -22.78 21.64
C MET A 507 4.68 -23.16 21.62
N LEU A 508 3.79 -22.17 21.49
CA LEU A 508 2.33 -22.39 21.47
C LEU A 508 1.85 -23.14 20.22
N LEU A 509 2.41 -22.83 19.05
CA LEU A 509 2.04 -23.49 17.80
C LEU A 509 2.56 -24.93 17.76
N SER A 510 3.81 -25.17 18.17
CA SER A 510 4.39 -26.52 18.25
C SER A 510 3.67 -27.40 19.28
N GLU A 511 3.26 -26.85 20.43
CA GLU A 511 2.46 -27.57 21.43
C GLU A 511 1.11 -28.01 20.84
N HIS A 512 0.41 -27.09 20.14
CA HIS A 512 -0.87 -27.40 19.48
C HIS A 512 -0.72 -28.45 18.37
N LEU A 513 0.28 -28.31 17.48
CA LEU A 513 0.53 -29.24 16.39
C LEU A 513 0.85 -30.65 16.91
N SER A 514 1.77 -30.74 17.88
CA SER A 514 2.14 -32.00 18.54
C SER A 514 0.95 -32.67 19.25
N LYS A 515 0.11 -31.88 19.91
CA LYS A 515 -1.12 -32.36 20.54
C LYS A 515 -2.13 -32.89 19.52
N CYS A 516 -2.36 -32.17 18.42
CA CYS A 516 -3.28 -32.59 17.37
C CYS A 516 -2.82 -33.88 16.69
N ASP A 517 -1.52 -34.03 16.41
CA ASP A 517 -0.93 -35.27 15.88
C ASP A 517 -1.10 -36.45 16.86
N THR A 518 -0.75 -36.24 18.14
CA THR A 518 -0.92 -37.24 19.22
C THR A 518 -2.36 -37.72 19.36
N GLU A 519 -3.32 -36.80 19.28
CA GLU A 519 -4.76 -37.08 19.40
C GLU A 519 -5.43 -37.48 18.07
N ARG A 520 -4.68 -37.48 16.95
CA ARG A 520 -5.17 -37.68 15.57
C ARG A 520 -6.35 -36.78 15.20
N ARG A 521 -6.27 -35.51 15.59
CA ARG A 521 -7.25 -34.46 15.28
C ARG A 521 -6.70 -33.50 14.22
N ASP A 522 -7.60 -32.90 13.46
CA ASP A 522 -7.22 -31.82 12.53
C ASP A 522 -6.64 -30.63 13.31
N TYR A 523 -5.48 -30.15 12.87
CA TYR A 523 -4.81 -29.02 13.49
C TYR A 523 -5.42 -27.67 13.09
N ASP A 524 -6.10 -27.57 11.93
CA ASP A 524 -6.57 -26.31 11.32
C ASP A 524 -7.85 -25.74 11.98
N THR A 525 -7.86 -25.76 13.31
CA THR A 525 -8.86 -25.16 14.20
C THR A 525 -8.91 -23.64 14.06
N HIS A 526 -10.03 -23.03 14.46
CA HIS A 526 -10.13 -21.56 14.52
C HIS A 526 -9.04 -20.94 15.40
N TRP A 527 -8.76 -21.50 16.59
CA TRP A 527 -7.65 -21.06 17.45
C TRP A 527 -6.30 -21.05 16.73
N TYR A 528 -6.00 -22.11 15.97
CA TYR A 528 -4.75 -22.22 15.21
C TYR A 528 -4.68 -21.15 14.12
N ARG A 529 -5.74 -21.00 13.31
CA ARG A 529 -5.88 -19.98 12.27
C ARG A 529 -5.67 -18.57 12.82
N TRP A 530 -6.27 -18.25 13.97
CA TRP A 530 -6.06 -16.97 14.64
C TRP A 530 -4.62 -16.79 15.12
N THR A 531 -4.04 -17.81 15.76
CA THR A 531 -2.67 -17.73 16.31
C THR A 531 -1.62 -17.57 15.20
N VAL A 532 -1.73 -18.32 14.12
CA VAL A 532 -0.93 -18.16 12.88
C VAL A 532 -1.10 -16.76 12.29
N GLY A 533 -2.35 -16.29 12.15
CA GLY A 533 -2.62 -14.95 11.64
C GLY A 533 -2.06 -13.81 12.50
N ARG A 534 -1.94 -14.02 13.82
CA ARG A 534 -1.28 -13.08 14.75
C ARG A 534 0.25 -13.13 14.64
N LEU A 535 0.85 -14.31 14.43
CA LEU A 535 2.29 -14.43 14.13
C LEU A 535 2.62 -13.70 12.82
N GLN A 536 1.84 -13.94 11.76
CA GLN A 536 1.93 -13.22 10.48
C GLN A 536 1.75 -11.70 10.66
N GLN A 537 0.82 -11.27 11.51
CA GLN A 537 0.60 -9.84 11.80
C GLN A 537 1.83 -9.15 12.40
N ILE A 538 2.63 -9.84 13.23
CA ILE A 538 3.88 -9.32 13.78
C ILE A 538 4.92 -9.10 12.68
N PHE A 539 5.11 -10.12 11.82
CA PHE A 539 6.00 -10.04 10.65
C PHE A 539 5.62 -8.88 9.72
N MET A 540 4.34 -8.77 9.37
CA MET A 540 3.83 -7.79 8.41
C MET A 540 3.91 -6.36 8.96
N GLN A 541 3.39 -6.10 10.17
CA GLN A 541 3.32 -4.73 10.71
C GLN A 541 4.68 -4.15 11.13
N HIS A 542 5.63 -4.98 11.54
CA HIS A 542 6.94 -4.54 12.04
C HIS A 542 8.09 -4.97 11.13
N ASN A 543 7.81 -5.18 9.84
CA ASN A 543 8.73 -5.79 8.87
C ASN A 543 10.13 -5.14 8.85
N ASN A 544 10.24 -3.81 8.94
CA ASN A 544 11.52 -3.10 8.97
C ASN A 544 12.38 -3.43 10.21
N GLN A 545 11.76 -3.68 11.36
CA GLN A 545 12.46 -4.08 12.58
C GLN A 545 12.82 -5.56 12.54
N VAL A 546 11.90 -6.41 12.09
CA VAL A 546 12.10 -7.87 12.01
C VAL A 546 13.17 -8.22 10.99
N GLU A 547 13.23 -7.54 9.83
CA GLU A 547 14.29 -7.69 8.82
C GLU A 547 15.69 -7.48 9.41
N ARG A 548 15.89 -6.43 10.23
CA ARG A 548 17.19 -6.14 10.88
C ARG A 548 17.69 -7.29 11.75
N TYR A 549 16.78 -8.13 12.26
CA TYR A 549 17.10 -9.31 13.07
C TYR A 549 16.95 -10.63 12.30
N GLY A 550 16.59 -10.60 11.01
CA GLY A 550 16.25 -11.78 10.21
C GLY A 550 17.32 -12.88 10.22
N LYS A 551 18.61 -12.50 10.18
CA LYS A 551 19.72 -13.45 10.33
C LYS A 551 19.68 -14.19 11.67
N THR A 552 19.57 -13.48 12.79
CA THR A 552 19.46 -14.11 14.13
C THR A 552 18.17 -14.94 14.26
N LEU A 553 17.07 -14.49 13.67
CA LEU A 553 15.80 -15.23 13.69
C LEU A 553 15.92 -16.57 12.94
N ASN A 554 16.55 -16.58 11.77
CA ASN A 554 16.82 -17.77 10.98
C ASN A 554 17.84 -18.72 11.65
N GLU A 555 18.85 -18.17 12.33
CA GLU A 555 19.90 -18.96 13.00
C GLU A 555 19.46 -19.57 14.35
N LEU A 556 18.54 -18.92 15.08
CA LEU A 556 18.21 -19.31 16.47
C LEU A 556 16.77 -19.78 16.69
N LEU A 557 15.80 -19.36 15.87
CA LEU A 557 14.37 -19.61 16.12
C LEU A 557 13.66 -20.35 14.98
N PHE A 558 13.87 -19.91 13.73
CA PHE A 558 13.26 -20.46 12.53
C PHE A 558 14.28 -21.33 11.79
N THR A 559 14.80 -22.34 12.49
CA THR A 559 15.77 -23.30 11.96
C THR A 559 15.08 -24.36 11.08
N PRO A 560 15.82 -25.11 10.24
CA PRO A 560 15.24 -26.15 9.38
C PRO A 560 14.54 -27.30 10.14
N ASP A 561 14.84 -27.48 11.42
CA ASP A 561 14.25 -28.52 12.28
C ASP A 561 12.89 -28.08 12.89
N LEU A 562 12.48 -26.83 12.69
CA LEU A 562 11.17 -26.33 13.11
C LEU A 562 10.07 -26.90 12.22
N ASP A 563 8.89 -27.15 12.81
CA ASP A 563 7.70 -27.61 12.07
C ASP A 563 7.42 -26.74 10.83
N SER A 564 7.22 -27.40 9.69
CA SER A 564 7.09 -26.77 8.38
C SER A 564 5.98 -25.73 8.33
N HIS A 565 4.86 -25.93 9.04
CA HIS A 565 3.74 -24.98 9.05
C HIS A 565 4.12 -23.64 9.71
N ILE A 566 5.02 -23.67 10.70
CA ILE A 566 5.52 -22.46 11.38
C ILE A 566 6.64 -21.83 10.56
N LEU A 567 7.56 -22.65 10.04
CA LEU A 567 8.68 -22.22 9.22
C LEU A 567 8.21 -21.54 7.92
N ASP A 568 7.12 -22.03 7.32
CA ASP A 568 6.55 -21.45 6.10
C ASP A 568 6.02 -20.02 6.30
N ILE A 569 5.53 -19.65 7.49
CA ILE A 569 5.12 -18.27 7.79
C ILE A 569 6.34 -17.34 7.76
N PHE A 570 7.49 -17.80 8.27
CA PHE A 570 8.74 -17.07 8.19
C PHE A 570 9.28 -17.01 6.75
N ASN A 571 9.20 -18.11 5.99
CA ASN A 571 9.58 -18.15 4.57
C ASN A 571 8.72 -17.17 3.72
N GLN A 572 7.42 -17.10 3.98
CA GLN A 572 6.50 -16.13 3.36
C GLN A 572 6.95 -14.69 3.65
N PHE A 573 7.25 -14.36 4.90
CA PHE A 573 7.78 -13.05 5.29
C PHE A 573 9.10 -12.71 4.58
N MET A 574 10.06 -13.64 4.58
CA MET A 574 11.35 -13.44 3.91
C MET A 574 11.17 -13.23 2.40
N SER A 575 10.20 -13.92 1.78
CA SER A 575 9.89 -13.75 0.34
C SER A 575 9.29 -12.41 -0.06
N LEU A 576 8.92 -11.53 0.90
CA LEU A 576 8.52 -10.15 0.60
C LEU A 576 9.68 -9.27 0.10
N ARG A 577 10.93 -9.73 0.25
CA ARG A 577 12.18 -9.02 -0.10
C ARG A 577 13.28 -9.97 -0.60
N ALA A 578 12.90 -11.18 -1.04
CA ALA A 578 13.82 -12.20 -1.54
C ALA A 578 13.99 -12.09 -3.05
#